data_AF-A0A9P9WJ87-F1
#
_entry.id   AF-A0A9P9WJ87-F1
#
_cell.length_a   1.000
_cell.length_b   1.000
_cell.length_c   1.000
_cell.angle_alpha   90.00
_cell.angle_beta   90.00
_cell.angle_gamma   90.00
#
_symmetry.space_group_name_H-M   'P 1'
#
loop_
_entity.id
_entity.type
_entity.pdbx_description
1 polymer ?
#
loop_
_entity_poly.entity_id
_entity_poly.type
_entity_poly.pdbx_seq_one_letter_code
_entity_poly.pdbx_strand_id
1 'polypeptide(L)'
;MKAQNLAPAILCPFVAYALPNARRHGCGRPPPSATATSSTTALSQTSSQVAGYPTLVSSSGQAITPGSTVLSTDLSTSSAIPTETLSTTVASDIVTVVPSSTATLESTTAEASTSTRASQIVSGLYSEATQISFKVPATEQCGNNDILTLPGMPWVVANSMYNADQMVGSQCTNFESILEATDGTREVVWNSVTDIDLVDSTKDLCKGYTNIGVGVNLNKKLSAITSIPAFFQWSRTNTTEFRGSNVFDFITAPTPSDTESTATSEFMLWIRIWGGQVPIGYAEGPVATLDLFGASWKLYEGQNPASGVTVRSLLVDEGFDGVFQGDLKDWLDAMAQKGYIADSDYVTVGNAGSEVFYGSSVMNATVALDIKT
;
A
#
# COMPACT_ATOMS: atom_id res chain seq x y z
N MET A 1 -32.67 44.06 9.43
CA MET A 1 -31.36 43.43 9.74
C MET A 1 -31.59 42.06 10.34
N LYS A 2 -31.25 40.98 9.61
CA LYS A 2 -31.05 39.63 10.13
C LYS A 2 -29.95 39.01 9.29
N ALA A 3 -28.83 38.64 9.90
CA ALA A 3 -27.74 37.95 9.21
C ALA A 3 -28.13 36.49 8.98
N GLN A 4 -27.91 35.99 7.76
CA GLN A 4 -27.98 34.57 7.46
C GLN A 4 -26.56 34.01 7.52
N ASN A 5 -26.30 33.14 8.49
CA ASN A 5 -25.08 32.36 8.53
C ASN A 5 -25.12 31.32 7.40
N LEU A 6 -24.31 31.51 6.36
CA LEU A 6 -23.96 30.40 5.48
C LEU A 6 -22.86 29.58 6.16
N ALA A 7 -23.17 28.32 6.49
CA ALA A 7 -22.14 27.34 6.78
C ALA A 7 -21.53 26.86 5.45
N PRO A 8 -20.20 26.71 5.33
CA PRO A 8 -19.59 26.08 4.16
C PRO A 8 -19.91 24.59 4.19
N ALA A 9 -20.48 24.08 3.11
CA ALA A 9 -20.64 22.64 2.92
C ALA A 9 -19.28 22.02 2.63
N ILE A 10 -18.73 21.30 3.61
CA ILE A 10 -17.54 20.45 3.42
C ILE A 10 -18.01 19.22 2.65
N LEU A 11 -17.75 19.18 1.34
CA LEU A 11 -17.80 17.94 0.59
C LEU A 11 -16.56 17.13 0.97
N CYS A 12 -16.74 15.97 1.62
CA CYS A 12 -15.72 14.93 1.69
C CYS A 12 -15.79 14.09 0.39
N PRO A 13 -14.72 14.04 -0.43
CA PRO A 13 -14.69 13.24 -1.66
C PRO A 13 -13.77 12.03 -1.47
N PHE A 14 -14.09 11.12 -0.54
CA PHE A 14 -13.25 9.94 -0.28
C PHE A 14 -14.07 8.67 -0.04
N VAL A 15 -14.37 7.97 -1.15
CA VAL A 15 -14.51 6.51 -1.21
C VAL A 15 -13.83 6.04 -2.49
N ALA A 16 -12.51 6.21 -2.57
CA ALA A 16 -11.72 5.42 -3.50
C ALA A 16 -11.71 3.97 -2.98
N TYR A 17 -11.98 3.01 -3.86
CA TYR A 17 -12.21 1.58 -3.56
C TYR A 17 -13.54 1.21 -2.89
N ALA A 18 -14.60 1.17 -3.72
CA ALA A 18 -15.75 0.27 -3.50
C ALA A 18 -16.24 -0.32 -4.84
N LEU A 19 -15.80 -1.53 -5.21
CA LEU A 19 -16.28 -2.22 -6.39
C LEU A 19 -17.66 -2.89 -6.16
N PRO A 20 -18.62 -2.79 -7.10
CA PRO A 20 -19.80 -3.66 -7.11
C PRO A 20 -19.47 -5.04 -7.70
N ASN A 21 -19.90 -6.10 -7.03
CA ASN A 21 -19.73 -7.52 -7.42
C ASN A 21 -19.95 -7.82 -8.93
N ALA A 22 -18.87 -8.15 -9.64
CA ALA A 22 -18.95 -8.84 -10.93
C ALA A 22 -19.17 -10.36 -10.71
N ARG A 23 -20.09 -10.95 -11.48
CA ARG A 23 -20.53 -12.34 -11.26
C ARG A 23 -19.52 -13.36 -11.75
N ARG A 24 -19.47 -14.50 -11.04
CA ARG A 24 -18.72 -15.72 -11.41
C ARG A 24 -18.89 -16.11 -12.88
N HIS A 25 -17.79 -16.25 -13.61
CA HIS A 25 -17.64 -17.28 -14.65
C HIS A 25 -16.25 -17.93 -14.55
N GLY A 26 -16.18 -19.21 -14.93
CA GLY A 26 -15.14 -20.13 -14.47
C GLY A 26 -13.85 -20.16 -15.30
N CYS A 27 -12.88 -20.89 -14.76
CA CYS A 27 -11.53 -21.04 -15.28
C CYS A 27 -11.47 -21.50 -16.75
N GLY A 28 -10.71 -20.77 -17.58
CA GLY A 28 -10.39 -21.13 -18.96
C GLY A 28 -8.88 -21.12 -19.19
N ARG A 29 -8.33 -22.28 -19.57
CA ARG A 29 -6.89 -22.50 -19.84
C ARG A 29 -6.48 -21.81 -21.17
N PRO A 30 -5.28 -21.20 -21.29
CA PRO A 30 -4.90 -20.47 -22.51
C PRO A 30 -4.61 -21.41 -23.69
N PRO A 31 -4.99 -21.03 -24.93
CA PRO A 31 -4.57 -21.72 -26.16
C PRO A 31 -3.19 -21.23 -26.65
N PRO A 32 -2.45 -22.05 -27.42
CA PRO A 32 -1.10 -21.70 -27.89
C PRO A 32 -1.12 -20.78 -29.13
N SER A 33 0.03 -20.14 -29.37
CA SER A 33 0.27 -19.15 -30.44
C SER A 33 -0.01 -19.66 -31.85
N ALA A 34 -0.52 -18.77 -32.72
CA ALA A 34 -0.61 -18.97 -34.16
C ALA A 34 0.00 -17.78 -34.92
N THR A 35 0.72 -18.08 -36.00
CA THR A 35 1.53 -17.14 -36.79
C THR A 35 0.69 -16.24 -37.69
N ALA A 36 1.17 -15.02 -37.94
CA ALA A 36 0.53 -14.06 -38.83
C ALA A 36 0.49 -14.52 -40.29
N THR A 37 -0.59 -14.16 -41.01
CA THR A 37 -0.58 -14.02 -42.47
C THR A 37 -1.56 -12.92 -42.90
N SER A 38 -1.14 -12.08 -43.83
CA SER A 38 -1.86 -10.88 -44.26
C SER A 38 -2.76 -11.10 -45.48
N SER A 39 -3.96 -10.52 -45.50
CA SER A 39 -4.65 -10.18 -46.75
C SER A 39 -5.65 -9.03 -46.57
N THR A 40 -5.45 -7.96 -47.33
CA THR A 40 -6.33 -6.79 -47.45
C THR A 40 -7.58 -7.08 -48.29
N THR A 41 -8.75 -6.55 -47.92
CA THR A 41 -9.79 -5.98 -48.83
C THR A 41 -10.66 -5.00 -48.04
N ALA A 42 -11.20 -3.96 -48.68
CA ALA A 42 -11.92 -2.85 -48.03
C ALA A 42 -13.40 -2.74 -48.47
N LEU A 43 -14.11 -1.79 -47.83
CA LEU A 43 -15.40 -1.16 -48.18
C LEU A 43 -16.70 -1.89 -47.82
N SER A 44 -17.47 -1.33 -46.87
CA SER A 44 -18.59 -0.41 -47.16
C SER A 44 -19.55 -0.25 -45.98
N GLN A 45 -20.14 0.94 -45.87
CA GLN A 45 -21.12 1.32 -44.84
C GLN A 45 -22.51 0.74 -45.12
N THR A 46 -23.36 0.60 -44.10
CA THR A 46 -24.76 1.05 -44.17
C THR A 46 -25.39 1.16 -42.78
N SER A 47 -26.22 2.19 -42.61
CA SER A 47 -27.02 2.45 -41.40
C SER A 47 -28.34 1.67 -41.37
N SER A 48 -28.90 1.41 -40.20
CA SER A 48 -30.37 1.35 -39.99
C SER A 48 -30.75 1.59 -38.52
N GLN A 49 -32.02 1.97 -38.30
CA GLN A 49 -32.54 2.61 -37.09
C GLN A 49 -33.60 1.76 -36.34
N VAL A 50 -33.74 2.06 -35.03
CA VAL A 50 -34.99 2.11 -34.23
C VAL A 50 -35.86 0.85 -34.04
N ALA A 51 -35.95 0.39 -32.77
CA ALA A 51 -37.16 0.06 -31.98
C ALA A 51 -36.73 -0.59 -30.64
N GLY A 52 -37.45 -0.51 -29.50
CA GLY A 52 -38.66 0.23 -29.19
C GLY A 52 -39.60 -0.47 -28.18
N TYR A 53 -39.23 -0.52 -26.88
CA TYR A 53 -40.11 -0.89 -25.72
C TYR A 53 -40.66 -2.36 -25.70
N PRO A 54 -41.28 -2.87 -24.59
CA PRO A 54 -41.74 -2.19 -23.37
C PRO A 54 -41.26 -2.69 -22.01
N THR A 55 -41.44 -1.81 -21.02
CA THR A 55 -41.38 -2.04 -19.57
C THR A 55 -42.53 -2.93 -19.09
N LEU A 56 -42.32 -3.75 -18.06
CA LEU A 56 -43.39 -4.32 -17.23
C LEU A 56 -43.13 -4.08 -15.74
N VAL A 57 -44.22 -3.93 -14.99
CA VAL A 57 -44.26 -3.37 -13.64
C VAL A 57 -44.71 -4.42 -12.63
N SER A 58 -44.08 -4.39 -11.44
CA SER A 58 -44.54 -4.84 -10.12
C SER A 58 -45.52 -6.03 -9.99
N SER A 59 -45.15 -7.00 -9.16
CA SER A 59 -46.09 -7.54 -8.18
C SER A 59 -45.38 -7.92 -6.87
N SER A 60 -46.16 -7.93 -5.79
CA SER A 60 -45.71 -7.93 -4.39
C SER A 60 -46.16 -9.17 -3.61
N GLY A 61 -45.40 -9.53 -2.57
CA GLY A 61 -45.80 -10.53 -1.56
C GLY A 61 -45.20 -11.92 -1.82
N GLN A 62 -45.05 -12.79 -0.81
CA GLN A 62 -45.39 -12.64 0.61
C GLN A 62 -44.53 -13.62 1.43
N ALA A 63 -44.17 -13.27 2.67
CA ALA A 63 -43.39 -14.16 3.55
C ALA A 63 -44.30 -15.17 4.28
N ILE A 64 -43.94 -16.46 4.26
CA ILE A 64 -44.52 -17.50 5.14
C ILE A 64 -43.44 -18.47 5.62
N THR A 65 -43.36 -18.62 6.94
CA THR A 65 -42.78 -19.73 7.72
C THR A 65 -43.81 -20.09 8.81
N PRO A 66 -43.71 -21.19 9.59
CA PRO A 66 -42.71 -22.27 9.62
C PRO A 66 -43.34 -23.70 9.58
N GLY A 67 -42.52 -24.76 9.76
CA GLY A 67 -43.01 -26.11 10.03
C GLY A 67 -41.91 -27.19 10.15
N SER A 68 -41.65 -27.69 11.35
CA SER A 68 -40.58 -28.66 11.66
C SER A 68 -41.04 -30.12 11.63
N THR A 69 -40.17 -31.06 11.23
CA THR A 69 -40.00 -32.45 11.75
C THR A 69 -38.96 -33.21 10.88
N VAL A 70 -38.16 -34.22 11.30
CA VAL A 70 -37.57 -34.63 12.60
C VAL A 70 -36.63 -35.86 12.37
N LEU A 71 -35.67 -36.14 13.29
CA LEU A 71 -34.78 -37.35 13.40
C LEU A 71 -33.79 -37.60 12.21
N SER A 72 -32.47 -37.54 12.40
CA SER A 72 -31.54 -38.56 12.98
C SER A 72 -31.22 -39.72 12.02
N THR A 73 -30.06 -40.39 12.05
CA THR A 73 -28.86 -40.30 12.92
C THR A 73 -27.65 -39.75 12.10
N ASP A 74 -26.34 -39.93 12.35
CA ASP A 74 -25.57 -40.71 13.34
C ASP A 74 -24.17 -40.11 13.62
N LEU A 75 -23.39 -40.79 14.48
CA LEU A 75 -22.05 -40.42 14.96
C LEU A 75 -20.93 -41.21 14.25
N SER A 76 -19.72 -40.65 14.11
CA SER A 76 -18.51 -41.44 13.85
C SER A 76 -17.28 -40.81 14.48
N THR A 77 -16.65 -41.56 15.39
CA THR A 77 -15.54 -41.13 16.24
C THR A 77 -14.17 -41.58 15.71
N SER A 78 -13.15 -40.96 16.29
CA SER A 78 -11.70 -41.16 16.12
C SER A 78 -11.18 -42.56 15.72
N SER A 79 -10.03 -42.54 15.05
CA SER A 79 -9.01 -43.58 15.19
C SER A 79 -7.62 -42.95 15.21
N ALA A 80 -6.88 -43.20 16.30
CA ALA A 80 -5.48 -42.87 16.43
C ALA A 80 -4.63 -44.07 16.00
N ILE A 81 -3.44 -43.82 15.46
CA ILE A 81 -2.44 -44.83 15.07
C ILE A 81 -1.08 -44.40 15.66
N PRO A 82 -0.22 -45.32 16.13
CA PRO A 82 0.66 -45.04 17.27
C PRO A 82 2.07 -44.56 16.91
N THR A 83 2.71 -43.96 17.92
CA THR A 83 4.12 -43.60 17.97
C THR A 83 5.01 -44.85 18.07
N GLU A 84 6.01 -44.98 17.18
CA GLU A 84 7.22 -45.77 17.46
C GLU A 84 8.38 -44.86 17.88
N THR A 85 9.09 -45.27 18.92
CA THR A 85 10.33 -44.69 19.40
C THR A 85 11.49 -45.65 19.14
N LEU A 86 12.60 -45.15 18.60
CA LEU A 86 13.88 -45.85 18.75
C LEU A 86 15.10 -44.92 18.75
N SER A 87 16.15 -45.40 19.39
CA SER A 87 17.19 -44.60 20.04
C SER A 87 18.38 -44.21 19.16
N THR A 88 19.13 -43.23 19.68
CA THR A 88 20.48 -42.80 19.27
C THR A 88 21.50 -43.93 19.11
N THR A 89 22.48 -43.71 18.25
CA THR A 89 23.84 -44.28 18.41
C THR A 89 24.89 -43.35 17.81
N VAL A 90 26.12 -43.40 18.33
CA VAL A 90 27.20 -42.43 18.07
C VAL A 90 28.47 -43.17 17.62
N ALA A 91 29.14 -42.65 16.60
CA ALA A 91 30.55 -42.88 16.26
C ALA A 91 31.03 -41.61 15.53
N SER A 92 32.10 -40.89 15.88
CA SER A 92 33.39 -41.21 16.54
C SER A 92 34.30 -42.13 15.75
N ASP A 93 35.04 -41.54 14.80
CA ASP A 93 36.34 -42.04 14.38
C ASP A 93 37.39 -40.93 14.61
N ILE A 94 38.41 -41.27 15.41
CA ILE A 94 39.59 -40.43 15.69
C ILE A 94 40.78 -41.11 15.01
N VAL A 95 41.46 -40.39 14.11
CA VAL A 95 42.79 -40.79 13.65
C VAL A 95 43.78 -39.67 13.97
N THR A 96 44.65 -39.95 14.95
CA THR A 96 45.68 -39.03 15.42
C THR A 96 46.93 -39.15 14.55
N VAL A 97 47.34 -38.05 13.89
CA VAL A 97 48.71 -37.88 13.39
C VAL A 97 49.18 -36.46 13.71
N VAL A 98 50.26 -36.37 14.49
CA VAL A 98 51.00 -35.14 14.76
C VAL A 98 52.38 -35.28 14.11
N PRO A 99 52.86 -34.25 13.42
CA PRO A 99 54.21 -33.78 13.74
C PRO A 99 54.30 -32.25 13.82
N SER A 100 55.14 -31.76 14.74
CA SER A 100 55.55 -30.36 14.79
C SER A 100 56.49 -30.01 13.65
N SER A 101 56.35 -28.82 13.06
CA SER A 101 57.51 -28.05 12.58
C SER A 101 57.17 -26.57 12.46
N THR A 102 58.13 -25.73 12.86
CA THR A 102 58.05 -24.27 12.83
C THR A 102 58.60 -23.77 11.49
N ALA A 103 57.83 -23.02 10.71
CA ALA A 103 58.35 -22.19 9.62
C ALA A 103 57.42 -21.01 9.31
N THR A 104 58.01 -19.86 9.06
CA THR A 104 57.37 -18.57 8.78
C THR A 104 57.06 -18.42 7.28
N LEU A 105 55.91 -17.82 6.93
CA LEU A 105 55.78 -16.61 6.07
C LEU A 105 54.33 -16.37 5.58
N GLU A 106 53.94 -15.10 5.64
CA GLU A 106 53.06 -14.33 4.75
C GLU A 106 51.58 -14.69 4.45
N SER A 107 50.77 -13.63 4.57
CA SER A 107 49.61 -13.25 3.73
C SER A 107 48.44 -14.24 3.54
N THR A 108 47.36 -14.03 4.29
CA THR A 108 46.12 -13.43 3.75
C THR A 108 45.09 -13.24 4.87
N THR A 109 44.92 -12.01 5.34
CA THR A 109 43.77 -11.66 6.17
C THR A 109 42.51 -11.72 5.32
N ALA A 110 41.64 -12.68 5.59
CA ALA A 110 40.29 -12.66 5.04
C ALA A 110 39.55 -11.44 5.60
N GLU A 111 39.28 -10.45 4.76
CA GLU A 111 38.37 -9.36 5.10
C GLU A 111 36.98 -9.95 5.32
N ALA A 112 36.57 -10.03 6.59
CA ALA A 112 35.17 -10.16 6.93
C ALA A 112 34.50 -8.85 6.50
N SER A 113 33.90 -8.85 5.30
CA SER A 113 33.13 -7.73 4.78
C SER A 113 31.91 -7.45 5.67
N THR A 114 32.14 -6.69 6.74
CA THR A 114 31.09 -6.01 7.47
C THR A 114 30.42 -5.05 6.49
N SER A 115 29.26 -5.45 5.98
CA SER A 115 28.39 -4.57 5.19
C SER A 115 28.05 -3.36 6.05
N THR A 116 28.79 -2.27 5.84
CA THR A 116 28.52 -0.97 6.45
C THR A 116 27.35 -0.36 5.70
N ARG A 117 26.16 -0.89 5.98
CA ARG A 117 24.89 -0.41 5.43
C ARG A 117 24.83 1.10 5.61
N ALA A 118 24.58 1.84 4.54
CA ALA A 118 24.58 3.29 4.58
C ALA A 118 23.48 3.76 5.55
N SER A 119 23.88 4.19 6.74
CA SER A 119 22.98 4.86 7.67
C SER A 119 22.74 6.26 7.09
N GLN A 120 21.76 6.36 6.19
CA GLN A 120 21.28 7.62 5.62
C GLN A 120 20.47 8.40 6.66
N ILE A 121 21.10 8.66 7.81
CA ILE A 121 20.62 9.66 8.76
C ILE A 121 20.82 11.00 8.09
N VAL A 122 19.76 11.50 7.45
CA VAL A 122 19.62 12.92 7.15
C VAL A 122 19.71 13.64 8.50
N SER A 123 20.78 14.41 8.65
CA SER A 123 21.11 15.11 9.88
C SER A 123 20.06 16.17 10.23
N GLY A 124 19.15 15.83 11.16
CA GLY A 124 18.53 16.79 12.09
C GLY A 124 17.62 17.86 11.46
N LEU A 125 16.60 17.46 10.72
CA LEU A 125 15.61 18.36 10.12
C LEU A 125 14.15 18.14 10.59
N TYR A 126 13.93 17.31 11.62
CA TYR A 126 12.79 17.45 12.52
C TYR A 126 13.30 17.72 13.93
N SER A 127 12.70 18.72 14.58
CA SER A 127 12.99 19.05 15.97
C SER A 127 12.36 18.00 16.88
N GLU A 128 12.86 17.88 18.12
CA GLU A 128 12.21 17.06 19.14
C GLU A 128 10.75 17.51 19.31
N ALA A 129 9.81 16.61 18.98
CA ALA A 129 8.39 16.87 19.02
C ALA A 129 7.79 16.36 20.33
N THR A 130 6.88 17.15 20.90
CA THR A 130 6.26 16.84 22.20
C THR A 130 4.78 16.59 22.05
N GLN A 131 4.24 15.62 22.80
CA GLN A 131 2.82 15.28 22.74
C GLN A 131 1.97 16.46 23.21
N ILE A 132 1.03 16.89 22.37
CA ILE A 132 0.06 17.95 22.70
C ILE A 132 -1.29 17.36 23.09
N SER A 133 -2.05 18.12 23.89
CA SER A 133 -3.45 17.80 24.19
C SER A 133 -4.30 17.90 22.92
N PHE A 134 -4.82 16.77 22.45
CA PHE A 134 -5.73 16.71 21.30
C PHE A 134 -7.13 16.23 21.71
N LYS A 135 -8.15 16.65 20.96
CA LYS A 135 -9.57 16.40 21.29
C LYS A 135 -10.00 14.96 21.02
N VAL A 136 -9.40 14.31 20.02
CA VAL A 136 -9.68 12.91 19.68
C VAL A 136 -8.82 12.03 20.59
N PRO A 137 -9.40 11.06 21.32
CA PRO A 137 -8.62 10.11 22.11
C PRO A 137 -7.93 9.09 21.19
N ALA A 138 -6.97 8.34 21.74
CA ALA A 138 -6.45 7.15 21.07
C ALA A 138 -7.61 6.23 20.65
N THR A 139 -7.60 5.79 19.39
CA THR A 139 -8.73 5.14 18.73
C THR A 139 -8.24 3.97 17.88
N GLU A 140 -8.75 2.79 18.17
CA GLU A 140 -8.52 1.56 17.41
C GLU A 140 -9.46 1.49 16.19
N GLN A 141 -8.94 1.08 15.03
CA GLN A 141 -9.71 1.00 13.78
C GLN A 141 -9.41 -0.31 13.05
N CYS A 142 -10.22 -1.34 13.30
CA CYS A 142 -10.04 -2.68 12.72
C CYS A 142 -11.08 -3.02 11.63
N GLY A 143 -12.07 -2.16 11.39
CA GLY A 143 -12.98 -2.31 10.27
C GLY A 143 -12.27 -2.00 8.95
N ASN A 144 -12.61 -2.75 7.89
CA ASN A 144 -11.88 -2.70 6.61
C ASN A 144 -11.79 -1.27 6.03
N ASN A 145 -12.86 -0.48 6.18
CA ASN A 145 -12.99 0.86 5.61
C ASN A 145 -13.09 1.93 6.70
N ASP A 146 -12.55 1.67 7.90
CA ASP A 146 -12.56 2.65 8.99
C ASP A 146 -11.70 3.87 8.63
N ILE A 147 -12.24 5.06 8.87
CA ILE A 147 -11.59 6.35 8.65
C ILE A 147 -11.90 7.28 9.83
N LEU A 148 -10.86 7.76 10.49
CA LEU A 148 -10.91 8.74 11.57
C LEU A 148 -10.43 10.10 11.09
N THR A 149 -11.36 11.05 10.94
CA THR A 149 -11.02 12.45 10.73
C THR A 149 -10.46 13.05 12.01
N LEU A 150 -9.37 13.81 11.91
CA LEU A 150 -8.74 14.52 13.04
C LEU A 150 -9.11 16.02 12.98
N PRO A 151 -10.12 16.51 13.72
CA PRO A 151 -10.65 17.86 13.52
C PRO A 151 -9.64 18.94 13.91
N GLY A 152 -9.38 19.89 13.01
CA GLY A 152 -8.37 20.93 13.19
C GLY A 152 -6.94 20.50 12.86
N MET A 153 -6.76 19.30 12.32
CA MET A 153 -5.52 18.80 11.72
C MET A 153 -5.73 18.61 10.21
N PRO A 154 -4.65 18.62 9.40
CA PRO A 154 -4.73 18.40 7.96
C PRO A 154 -4.91 16.93 7.56
N TRP A 155 -5.24 16.01 8.49
CA TRP A 155 -5.18 14.56 8.27
C TRP A 155 -6.45 13.78 8.60
N VAL A 156 -6.56 12.61 7.94
CA VAL A 156 -7.39 11.47 8.33
C VAL A 156 -6.49 10.25 8.60
N VAL A 157 -6.94 9.33 9.44
CA VAL A 157 -6.28 8.04 9.71
C VAL A 157 -7.18 6.91 9.18
N ALA A 158 -6.72 6.12 8.23
CA ALA A 158 -7.57 5.18 7.49
C ALA A 158 -6.98 3.76 7.42
N ASN A 159 -7.84 2.74 7.58
CA ASN A 159 -7.43 1.33 7.52
C ASN A 159 -7.41 0.79 6.07
N SER A 160 -8.37 1.21 5.24
CA SER A 160 -8.44 1.02 3.77
C SER A 160 -8.02 -0.37 3.25
N MET A 161 -8.63 -1.43 3.80
CA MET A 161 -8.45 -2.83 3.42
C MET A 161 -9.34 -3.23 2.25
N TYR A 162 -9.01 -2.69 1.07
CA TYR A 162 -9.80 -2.82 -0.16
C TYR A 162 -9.92 -4.25 -0.71
N ASN A 163 -9.03 -5.18 -0.32
CA ASN A 163 -9.07 -6.62 -0.67
C ASN A 163 -9.25 -7.50 0.60
N ALA A 164 -9.98 -7.01 1.60
CA ALA A 164 -10.19 -7.71 2.87
C ALA A 164 -10.95 -9.04 2.76
N ASP A 165 -11.71 -9.26 1.69
CA ASP A 165 -12.37 -10.55 1.41
C ASP A 165 -11.37 -11.64 0.96
N GLN A 166 -10.15 -11.23 0.58
CA GLN A 166 -9.03 -12.10 0.21
C GLN A 166 -7.99 -12.26 1.34
N MET A 167 -8.28 -11.69 2.51
CA MET A 167 -7.51 -11.80 3.76
C MET A 167 -8.10 -12.90 4.66
N VAL A 168 -7.23 -13.66 5.32
CA VAL A 168 -7.57 -14.46 6.50
C VAL A 168 -6.81 -13.84 7.67
N GLY A 169 -7.52 -13.37 8.69
CA GLY A 169 -6.94 -12.55 9.76
C GLY A 169 -7.48 -11.12 9.78
N SER A 170 -6.70 -10.16 10.29
CA SER A 170 -7.09 -8.76 10.47
C SER A 170 -5.95 -7.75 10.25
N GLN A 171 -6.33 -6.50 10.01
CA GLN A 171 -5.45 -5.34 10.04
C GLN A 171 -6.17 -4.21 10.80
N CYS A 172 -5.46 -3.55 11.72
CA CYS A 172 -5.96 -2.39 12.45
C CYS A 172 -5.03 -1.18 12.28
N THR A 173 -5.61 0.02 12.22
CA THR A 173 -4.88 1.29 12.02
C THR A 173 -5.23 2.30 13.10
N ASN A 174 -4.42 2.31 14.15
CA ASN A 174 -4.80 2.92 15.42
C ASN A 174 -4.17 4.29 15.55
N PHE A 175 -4.99 5.31 15.79
CA PHE A 175 -4.53 6.64 16.15
C PHE A 175 -4.15 6.66 17.63
N GLU A 176 -3.00 7.25 17.98
CA GLU A 176 -2.57 7.39 19.38
C GLU A 176 -2.62 8.84 19.87
N SER A 177 -1.90 9.74 19.19
CA SER A 177 -1.76 11.13 19.64
C SER A 177 -1.26 12.06 18.53
N ILE A 178 -1.17 13.36 18.85
CA ILE A 178 -0.50 14.37 18.02
C ILE A 178 0.73 14.88 18.78
N LEU A 179 1.86 14.97 18.08
CA LEU A 179 3.03 15.73 18.55
C LEU A 179 3.08 17.11 17.87
N GLU A 180 3.71 18.07 18.52
CA GLU A 180 4.08 19.36 17.94
C GLU A 180 5.58 19.60 18.16
N ALA A 181 6.30 19.83 17.07
CA ALA A 181 7.72 20.18 17.01
C ALA A 181 7.93 21.67 17.31
N THR A 182 9.16 22.07 17.66
CA THR A 182 9.46 23.45 18.08
C THR A 182 9.28 24.51 16.99
N ASP A 183 9.20 24.10 15.72
CA ASP A 183 8.89 24.98 14.58
C ASP A 183 7.38 25.09 14.29
N GLY A 184 6.53 24.42 15.08
CA GLY A 184 5.09 24.35 14.92
C GLY A 184 4.61 23.25 13.97
N THR A 185 5.51 22.43 13.42
CA THR A 185 5.12 21.26 12.63
C THR A 185 4.41 20.25 13.52
N ARG A 186 3.34 19.64 13.01
CA ARG A 186 2.57 18.62 13.74
C ARG A 186 2.78 17.25 13.13
N GLU A 187 2.64 16.23 13.96
CA GLU A 187 2.85 14.85 13.60
C GLU A 187 1.73 13.98 14.16
N VAL A 188 1.26 13.01 13.37
CA VAL A 188 0.33 11.96 13.82
C VAL A 188 1.13 10.77 14.31
N VAL A 189 0.96 10.40 15.59
CA VAL A 189 1.43 9.12 16.14
C VAL A 189 0.34 8.08 15.94
N TRP A 190 0.71 6.98 15.31
CA TRP A 190 -0.20 5.89 14.97
C TRP A 190 0.51 4.54 14.99
N ASN A 191 -0.26 3.46 15.01
CA ASN A 191 0.28 2.12 14.80
C ASN A 191 -0.55 1.30 13.79
N SER A 192 0.15 0.42 13.08
CA SER A 192 -0.41 -0.60 12.20
C SER A 192 -0.20 -1.95 12.88
N VAL A 193 -1.31 -2.61 13.25
CA VAL A 193 -1.30 -3.99 13.77
C VAL A 193 -1.80 -4.90 12.68
N THR A 194 -0.91 -5.71 12.12
CA THR A 194 -1.24 -6.75 11.13
C THR A 194 -1.26 -8.10 11.82
N ASP A 195 -2.29 -8.90 11.59
CA ASP A 195 -2.30 -10.33 11.87
C ASP A 195 -3.02 -11.05 10.74
N ILE A 196 -2.32 -11.22 9.61
CA ILE A 196 -2.87 -11.79 8.37
C ILE A 196 -2.10 -13.06 8.01
N ASP A 197 -2.80 -14.17 7.84
CA ASP A 197 -2.21 -15.46 7.48
C ASP A 197 -1.57 -15.42 6.09
N LEU A 198 -0.43 -16.12 5.95
CA LEU A 198 0.15 -16.43 4.65
C LEU A 198 -0.71 -17.48 3.93
N VAL A 199 -1.46 -17.04 2.93
CA VAL A 199 -2.27 -17.91 2.06
C VAL A 199 -1.69 -17.91 0.65
N ASP A 200 -1.21 -19.06 0.17
CA ASP A 200 -0.48 -19.20 -1.10
C ASP A 200 -1.20 -18.59 -2.32
N SER A 201 -2.53 -18.69 -2.37
CA SER A 201 -3.34 -18.16 -3.49
C SER A 201 -3.50 -16.63 -3.48
N THR A 202 -3.21 -15.95 -2.37
CA THR A 202 -3.34 -14.48 -2.23
C THR A 202 -2.07 -13.82 -1.69
N LYS A 203 -0.94 -14.54 -1.59
CA LYS A 203 0.33 -14.04 -1.04
C LYS A 203 0.94 -12.87 -1.83
N ASP A 204 0.66 -12.78 -3.12
CA ASP A 204 1.10 -11.70 -4.04
C ASP A 204 0.01 -10.63 -4.25
N LEU A 205 -1.10 -10.67 -3.50
CA LEU A 205 -2.17 -9.68 -3.54
C LEU A 205 -2.09 -8.75 -2.33
N CYS A 206 -1.91 -7.44 -2.57
CA CYS A 206 -2.02 -6.42 -1.54
C CYS A 206 -3.45 -6.44 -0.96
N LYS A 207 -3.57 -6.49 0.36
CA LYS A 207 -4.86 -6.54 1.08
C LYS A 207 -5.45 -5.15 1.32
N GLY A 208 -4.61 -4.13 1.38
CA GLY A 208 -5.00 -2.77 1.69
C GLY A 208 -3.82 -1.85 1.92
N TYR A 209 -4.15 -0.57 2.11
CA TYR A 209 -3.20 0.51 2.36
C TYR A 209 -3.59 1.29 3.62
N THR A 210 -3.05 0.87 4.76
CA THR A 210 -3.22 1.57 6.03
C THR A 210 -2.44 2.87 6.01
N ASN A 211 -3.08 4.02 6.25
CA ASN A 211 -2.46 5.32 5.92
C ASN A 211 -2.92 6.50 6.78
N ILE A 212 -2.08 7.54 6.75
CA ILE A 212 -2.39 8.92 7.12
C ILE A 212 -2.60 9.70 5.82
N GLY A 213 -3.84 10.12 5.57
CA GLY A 213 -4.22 10.83 4.35
C GLY A 213 -4.36 12.33 4.58
N VAL A 214 -3.89 13.16 3.63
CA VAL A 214 -4.08 14.61 3.67
C VAL A 214 -5.54 14.97 3.33
N GLY A 215 -6.20 15.75 4.19
CA GLY A 215 -7.59 16.17 4.05
C GLY A 215 -7.79 17.66 3.72
N VAL A 216 -6.72 18.44 3.58
CA VAL A 216 -6.76 19.89 3.25
C VAL A 216 -5.74 20.24 2.17
N ASN A 217 -5.87 21.40 1.53
CA ASN A 217 -4.98 21.88 0.46
C ASN A 217 -4.81 20.93 -0.75
N LEU A 218 -5.60 19.86 -0.84
CA LEU A 218 -5.86 19.12 -2.07
C LEU A 218 -6.61 19.98 -3.09
N ASN A 219 -6.68 19.47 -4.32
CA ASN A 219 -7.31 20.12 -5.48
C ASN A 219 -6.66 21.47 -5.80
N LYS A 220 -5.33 21.53 -5.63
CA LYS A 220 -4.46 22.64 -6.00
C LYS A 220 -3.60 22.21 -7.17
N LYS A 221 -3.38 23.12 -8.11
CA LYS A 221 -2.48 22.87 -9.25
C LYS A 221 -1.06 22.67 -8.74
N LEU A 222 -0.28 21.79 -9.37
CA LEU A 222 1.13 21.57 -9.03
C LEU A 222 1.94 22.89 -9.06
N SER A 223 1.67 23.77 -10.03
CA SER A 223 2.23 25.14 -10.11
C SER A 223 1.88 26.07 -8.95
N ALA A 224 0.84 25.76 -8.17
CA ALA A 224 0.38 26.53 -7.02
C ALA A 224 0.73 25.86 -5.69
N ILE A 225 1.44 24.74 -5.71
CA ILE A 225 2.01 24.10 -4.51
C ILE A 225 3.47 24.57 -4.41
N THR A 226 3.83 25.12 -3.26
CA THR A 226 5.17 25.68 -3.00
C THR A 226 6.10 24.67 -2.34
N SER A 227 5.57 23.71 -1.59
CA SER A 227 6.32 22.68 -0.84
C SER A 227 5.36 21.59 -0.37
N ILE A 228 5.82 20.34 -0.32
CA ILE A 228 5.12 19.20 0.28
C ILE A 228 6.07 18.51 1.29
N PRO A 229 6.33 19.14 2.45
CA PRO A 229 7.24 18.57 3.44
C PRO A 229 6.65 17.27 4.01
N ALA A 230 7.46 16.23 4.00
CA ALA A 230 7.09 14.91 4.47
C ALA A 230 8.13 14.35 5.45
N PHE A 231 7.62 13.77 6.52
CA PHE A 231 8.36 12.99 7.49
C PHE A 231 7.57 11.72 7.80
N PHE A 232 8.26 10.59 7.78
CA PHE A 232 7.69 9.30 8.15
C PHE A 232 8.76 8.54 8.91
N GLN A 233 8.57 8.41 10.22
CA GLN A 233 9.38 7.58 11.10
C GLN A 233 8.60 6.32 11.47
N TRP A 234 9.26 5.18 11.58
CA TRP A 234 8.64 3.93 11.98
C TRP A 234 9.61 2.98 12.70
N SER A 235 9.05 2.12 13.54
CA SER A 235 9.68 0.90 14.04
C SER A 235 8.70 -0.26 13.81
N ARG A 236 9.20 -1.45 13.47
CA ARG A 236 8.33 -2.64 13.27
C ARG A 236 8.87 -3.83 14.04
N THR A 237 8.01 -4.50 14.79
CA THR A 237 8.25 -5.81 15.40
C THR A 237 7.42 -6.87 14.68
N ASN A 238 8.02 -8.02 14.40
CA ASN A 238 7.40 -9.12 13.67
C ASN A 238 7.40 -10.37 14.56
N THR A 239 6.26 -11.08 14.63
CA THR A 239 6.18 -12.43 15.24
C THR A 239 6.15 -13.53 14.19
N THR A 240 5.74 -13.22 12.95
CA THR A 240 5.86 -14.09 11.76
C THR A 240 6.51 -13.32 10.60
N GLU A 241 6.66 -13.95 9.43
CA GLU A 241 7.14 -13.23 8.23
C GLU A 241 6.14 -12.13 7.83
N PHE A 242 6.61 -10.89 7.71
CA PHE A 242 5.81 -9.77 7.21
C PHE A 242 6.15 -9.45 5.77
N ARG A 243 5.12 -9.34 4.92
CA ARG A 243 5.23 -8.83 3.55
C ARG A 243 4.38 -7.57 3.38
N GLY A 244 5.02 -6.52 2.88
CA GLY A 244 4.44 -5.19 2.73
C GLY A 244 5.49 -4.11 2.54
N SER A 245 5.03 -2.88 2.37
CA SER A 245 5.87 -1.71 2.09
C SER A 245 5.47 -0.53 2.99
N ASN A 246 6.35 0.46 3.14
CA ASN A 246 5.94 1.82 3.49
C ASN A 246 6.04 2.67 2.23
N VAL A 247 5.02 3.48 1.97
CA VAL A 247 4.79 4.17 0.69
C VAL A 247 4.23 5.57 0.94
N PHE A 248 4.60 6.55 0.12
CA PHE A 248 3.77 7.73 -0.12
C PHE A 248 3.01 7.56 -1.42
N ASP A 249 1.71 7.85 -1.42
CA ASP A 249 0.79 7.63 -2.54
C ASP A 249 0.05 8.93 -2.88
N PHE A 250 0.20 9.38 -4.11
CA PHE A 250 -0.30 10.66 -4.61
C PHE A 250 -1.01 10.47 -5.94
N ILE A 251 -2.20 11.06 -6.09
CA ILE A 251 -2.93 11.08 -7.36
C ILE A 251 -2.99 12.51 -7.88
N THR A 252 -2.67 12.67 -9.16
CA THR A 252 -2.82 13.93 -9.89
C THR A 252 -3.83 13.79 -11.02
N ALA A 253 -4.58 14.86 -11.33
CA ALA A 253 -5.57 14.85 -12.39
C ALA A 253 -5.66 16.20 -13.13
N PRO A 254 -5.93 16.22 -14.45
CA PRO A 254 -6.21 17.47 -15.20
C PRO A 254 -7.49 18.19 -14.74
N THR A 255 -8.40 17.48 -14.05
CA THR A 255 -9.67 18.00 -13.51
C THR A 255 -9.62 17.95 -11.98
N PRO A 256 -10.01 19.02 -11.26
CA PRO A 256 -10.02 18.99 -9.81
C PRO A 256 -11.05 17.98 -9.29
N SER A 257 -10.73 17.33 -8.17
CA SER A 257 -11.52 16.28 -7.50
C SER A 257 -11.68 14.97 -8.27
N ASP A 258 -10.96 14.76 -9.38
CA ASP A 258 -10.86 13.45 -10.03
C ASP A 258 -9.75 12.62 -9.37
N THR A 259 -10.11 11.43 -8.89
CA THR A 259 -9.23 10.51 -8.17
C THR A 259 -9.22 9.10 -8.77
N GLU A 260 -9.99 8.86 -9.84
CA GLU A 260 -10.28 7.49 -10.32
C GLU A 260 -10.27 7.33 -11.85
N SER A 261 -10.45 8.40 -12.63
CA SER A 261 -10.56 8.25 -14.08
C SER A 261 -9.21 7.89 -14.72
N THR A 262 -9.24 7.31 -15.93
CA THR A 262 -8.03 7.02 -16.71
C THR A 262 -7.28 8.27 -17.19
N ALA A 263 -7.78 9.47 -16.90
CA ALA A 263 -7.06 10.73 -17.09
C ALA A 263 -6.21 11.13 -15.86
N THR A 264 -6.35 10.44 -14.72
CA THR A 264 -5.46 10.63 -13.56
C THR A 264 -4.13 9.91 -13.77
N SER A 265 -3.16 10.23 -12.91
CA SER A 265 -1.93 9.44 -12.75
C SER A 265 -1.66 9.25 -11.27
N GLU A 266 -1.35 8.01 -10.89
CA GLU A 266 -1.04 7.58 -9.54
C GLU A 266 0.49 7.48 -9.40
N PHE A 267 1.02 8.06 -8.34
CA PHE A 267 2.45 8.18 -8.07
C PHE A 267 2.73 7.58 -6.71
N MET A 268 3.63 6.59 -6.66
CA MET A 268 4.02 5.93 -5.42
C MET A 268 5.52 6.07 -5.16
N LEU A 269 5.89 6.51 -3.96
CA LEU A 269 7.27 6.57 -3.49
C LEU A 269 7.50 5.48 -2.43
N TRP A 270 8.14 4.39 -2.83
CA TRP A 270 8.30 3.19 -2.01
C TRP A 270 9.55 3.30 -1.13
N ILE A 271 9.41 3.93 0.04
CA ILE A 271 10.52 4.23 0.95
C ILE A 271 11.07 2.97 1.65
N ARG A 272 10.24 1.92 1.82
CA ARG A 272 10.69 0.63 2.38
C ARG A 272 9.86 -0.55 1.88
N ILE A 273 10.52 -1.70 1.74
CA ILE A 273 10.01 -2.97 1.23
C ILE A 273 10.39 -4.10 2.23
N TRP A 274 9.49 -5.05 2.45
CA TRP A 274 9.67 -6.26 3.25
C TRP A 274 8.99 -7.45 2.55
N GLY A 275 9.69 -8.58 2.40
CA GLY A 275 9.12 -9.79 1.79
C GLY A 275 9.09 -9.78 0.25
N GLY A 276 9.82 -8.90 -0.42
CA GLY A 276 10.05 -8.96 -1.88
C GLY A 276 8.78 -8.84 -2.72
N GLN A 277 7.79 -8.07 -2.26
CA GLN A 277 6.71 -7.55 -3.09
C GLN A 277 7.23 -6.45 -4.02
N VAL A 278 6.50 -6.21 -5.12
CA VAL A 278 6.92 -5.35 -6.22
C VAL A 278 5.75 -4.51 -6.73
N PRO A 279 5.99 -3.33 -7.31
CA PRO A 279 4.95 -2.45 -7.83
C PRO A 279 4.31 -3.00 -9.13
N ILE A 280 3.21 -2.35 -9.52
CA ILE A 280 2.70 -2.40 -10.89
C ILE A 280 3.81 -1.94 -11.85
N GLY A 281 3.96 -2.63 -12.99
CA GLY A 281 5.00 -2.32 -13.99
C GLY A 281 6.40 -2.89 -13.69
N TYR A 282 6.57 -3.73 -12.65
CA TYR A 282 7.89 -4.25 -12.30
C TYR A 282 8.47 -5.26 -13.30
N ALA A 283 7.62 -6.07 -13.94
CA ALA A 283 8.06 -7.14 -14.86
C ALA A 283 8.60 -6.60 -16.18
N GLU A 284 8.16 -5.39 -16.55
CA GLU A 284 8.55 -4.61 -17.72
C GLU A 284 9.93 -3.96 -17.54
N GLY A 285 10.42 -3.86 -16.28
CA GLY A 285 11.67 -3.21 -15.92
C GLY A 285 11.54 -1.70 -15.71
N PRO A 286 12.59 -1.04 -15.19
CA PRO A 286 12.53 0.38 -14.89
C PRO A 286 12.57 1.24 -16.17
N VAL A 287 11.65 2.20 -16.26
CA VAL A 287 11.56 3.18 -17.36
C VAL A 287 12.48 4.39 -17.16
N ALA A 288 12.93 4.65 -15.93
CA ALA A 288 13.92 5.68 -15.62
C ALA A 288 14.67 5.39 -14.30
N THR A 289 15.78 6.11 -14.10
CA THR A 289 16.44 6.25 -12.79
C THR A 289 16.49 7.74 -12.43
N LEU A 290 16.32 8.05 -11.14
CA LEU A 290 16.34 9.41 -10.59
C LEU A 290 17.14 9.43 -9.29
N ASP A 291 17.91 10.49 -9.07
CA ASP A 291 18.54 10.79 -7.80
C ASP A 291 17.64 11.77 -7.02
N LEU A 292 17.03 11.31 -5.92
CA LEU A 292 16.12 12.08 -5.08
C LEU A 292 16.36 11.73 -3.60
N PHE A 293 16.17 12.69 -2.69
CA PHE A 293 16.26 12.46 -1.25
C PHE A 293 17.56 11.80 -0.75
N GLY A 294 18.67 11.98 -1.49
CA GLY A 294 19.97 11.38 -1.17
C GLY A 294 20.14 9.91 -1.61
N ALA A 295 19.24 9.37 -2.42
CA ALA A 295 19.27 7.99 -2.89
C ALA A 295 18.95 7.84 -4.38
N SER A 296 19.35 6.71 -4.97
CA SER A 296 18.98 6.28 -6.33
C SER A 296 17.62 5.58 -6.31
N TRP A 297 16.73 6.00 -7.21
CA TRP A 297 15.38 5.47 -7.37
C TRP A 297 15.15 4.98 -8.79
N LYS A 298 14.61 3.77 -8.91
CA LYS A 298 14.14 3.18 -10.18
C LYS A 298 12.64 3.44 -10.33
N LEU A 299 12.27 4.08 -11.43
CA LEU A 299 10.88 4.32 -11.79
C LEU A 299 10.33 3.13 -12.59
N TYR A 300 9.24 2.55 -12.11
CA TYR A 300 8.44 1.55 -12.82
C TYR A 300 7.11 2.18 -13.24
N GLU A 301 6.54 1.75 -14.37
CA GLU A 301 5.28 2.27 -14.91
C GLU A 301 4.42 1.11 -15.41
N GLY A 302 3.13 1.13 -15.09
CA GLY A 302 2.15 0.21 -15.65
C GLY A 302 0.72 0.68 -15.42
N GLN A 303 -0.27 -0.06 -15.91
CA GLN A 303 -1.68 0.24 -15.67
C GLN A 303 -2.21 -0.63 -14.53
N ASN A 304 -2.95 0.00 -13.61
CA ASN A 304 -3.73 -0.72 -12.60
C ASN A 304 -4.81 -1.56 -13.34
N PRO A 305 -4.83 -2.90 -13.18
CA PRO A 305 -5.70 -3.76 -13.98
C PRO A 305 -7.19 -3.62 -13.66
N ALA A 306 -7.55 -2.99 -12.52
CA ALA A 306 -8.94 -2.76 -12.13
C ALA A 306 -9.51 -1.44 -12.66
N SER A 307 -8.71 -0.35 -12.64
CA SER A 307 -9.15 1.00 -13.02
C SER A 307 -8.66 1.46 -14.39
N GLY A 308 -7.55 0.91 -14.89
CA GLY A 308 -6.84 1.41 -16.07
C GLY A 308 -6.01 2.68 -15.82
N VAL A 309 -5.98 3.19 -14.58
CA VAL A 309 -5.13 4.33 -14.18
C VAL A 309 -3.66 3.95 -14.38
N THR A 310 -2.85 4.91 -14.84
CA THR A 310 -1.40 4.71 -14.96
C THR A 310 -0.74 4.95 -13.61
N VAL A 311 -0.05 3.92 -13.11
CA VAL A 311 0.66 3.93 -11.83
C VAL A 311 2.15 4.03 -12.09
N ARG A 312 2.82 4.91 -11.35
CA ARG A 312 4.25 5.20 -11.46
C ARG A 312 4.92 5.08 -10.11
N SER A 313 5.70 4.02 -9.92
CA SER A 313 6.30 3.69 -8.63
C SER A 313 7.81 3.90 -8.66
N LEU A 314 8.30 4.82 -7.81
CA LEU A 314 9.72 4.96 -7.51
C LEU A 314 10.11 3.99 -6.40
N LEU A 315 11.03 3.07 -6.71
CA LEU A 315 11.64 2.14 -5.77
C LEU A 315 13.09 2.54 -5.50
N VAL A 316 13.43 2.78 -4.24
CA VAL A 316 14.82 3.06 -3.83
C VAL A 316 15.65 1.78 -3.86
N ASP A 317 16.90 1.88 -4.32
CA ASP A 317 17.83 0.74 -4.39
C ASP A 317 18.21 0.20 -3.00
N GLU A 318 18.42 1.10 -2.03
CA GLU A 318 18.64 0.76 -0.62
C GLU A 318 17.52 1.36 0.26
N GLY A 319 16.55 0.54 0.65
CA GLY A 319 15.40 0.96 1.46
C GLY A 319 15.78 1.63 2.78
N PHE A 320 15.11 2.75 3.07
CA PHE A 320 15.27 3.54 4.30
C PHE A 320 15.05 2.69 5.56
N ASP A 321 15.75 3.00 6.65
CA ASP A 321 15.75 2.19 7.87
C ASP A 321 15.17 2.99 9.05
N GLY A 322 13.83 2.96 9.15
CA GLY A 322 13.09 3.53 10.26
C GLY A 322 12.77 5.03 10.16
N VAL A 323 13.33 5.76 9.19
CA VAL A 323 12.96 7.16 8.94
C VAL A 323 13.15 7.55 7.48
N PHE A 324 12.22 8.36 6.97
CA PHE A 324 12.32 9.13 5.73
C PHE A 324 12.00 10.60 6.03
N GLN A 325 12.71 11.51 5.36
CA GLN A 325 12.37 12.93 5.30
C GLN A 325 12.69 13.50 3.91
N GLY A 326 11.82 14.35 3.39
CA GLY A 326 12.05 15.09 2.14
C GLY A 326 10.92 16.06 1.81
N ASP A 327 11.09 16.85 0.76
CA ASP A 327 9.99 17.60 0.15
C ASP A 327 9.47 16.82 -1.07
N LEU A 328 8.25 16.27 -0.97
CA LEU A 328 7.68 15.45 -2.05
C LEU A 328 7.34 16.26 -3.31
N LYS A 329 7.38 17.60 -3.25
CA LYS A 329 7.30 18.44 -4.45
C LYS A 329 8.50 18.21 -5.37
N ASP A 330 9.71 17.97 -4.84
CA ASP A 330 10.89 17.68 -5.66
C ASP A 330 10.66 16.44 -6.55
N TRP A 331 9.96 15.44 -6.01
CA TRP A 331 9.57 14.24 -6.74
C TRP A 331 8.51 14.52 -7.80
N LEU A 332 7.42 15.21 -7.45
CA LEU A 332 6.35 15.54 -8.41
C LEU A 332 6.87 16.44 -9.54
N ASP A 333 7.72 17.43 -9.23
CA ASP A 333 8.35 18.29 -10.23
C ASP A 333 9.30 17.50 -11.14
N ALA A 334 9.98 16.46 -10.64
CA ALA A 334 10.75 15.54 -11.47
C ALA A 334 9.87 14.65 -12.38
N MET A 335 8.63 14.34 -11.97
CA MET A 335 7.64 13.69 -12.85
C MET A 335 7.10 14.67 -13.91
N ALA A 336 6.89 15.93 -13.55
CA ALA A 336 6.48 17.00 -14.49
C ALA A 336 7.55 17.27 -15.56
N GLN A 337 8.83 17.32 -15.17
CA GLN A 337 9.96 17.47 -16.09
C GLN A 337 10.10 16.31 -17.09
N LYS A 338 9.60 15.12 -16.75
CA LYS A 338 9.52 13.96 -17.65
C LYS A 338 8.25 13.94 -18.53
N GLY A 339 7.34 14.88 -18.32
CA GLY A 339 6.06 14.96 -19.05
C GLY A 339 5.02 13.95 -18.59
N TYR A 340 5.16 13.38 -17.38
CA TYR A 340 4.17 12.44 -16.82
C TYR A 340 2.97 13.13 -16.16
N ILE A 341 3.13 14.41 -15.78
CA ILE A 341 2.08 15.32 -15.29
C ILE A 341 2.36 16.72 -15.82
N ALA A 342 1.35 17.58 -15.87
CA ALA A 342 1.51 18.99 -16.18
C ALA A 342 1.45 19.85 -14.91
N ASP A 343 2.15 20.99 -14.91
CA ASP A 343 2.07 22.04 -13.88
C ASP A 343 0.63 22.56 -13.65
N SER A 344 -0.25 22.36 -14.63
CA SER A 344 -1.66 22.70 -14.60
C SER A 344 -2.55 21.67 -13.90
N ASP A 345 -2.06 20.45 -13.69
CA ASP A 345 -2.81 19.35 -13.09
C ASP A 345 -2.90 19.53 -11.58
N TYR A 346 -3.99 19.01 -11.02
CA TYR A 346 -4.34 19.14 -9.62
C TYR A 346 -3.81 17.94 -8.84
N VAL A 347 -3.16 18.15 -7.69
CA VAL A 347 -2.94 17.09 -6.71
C VAL A 347 -4.27 16.82 -6.00
N THR A 348 -4.87 15.65 -6.22
CA THR A 348 -6.22 15.30 -5.74
C THR A 348 -6.19 14.31 -4.57
N VAL A 349 -5.11 13.55 -4.43
CA VAL A 349 -4.84 12.66 -3.27
C VAL A 349 -3.37 12.82 -2.84
N GLY A 350 -3.10 12.69 -1.54
CA GLY A 350 -1.75 12.61 -0.99
C GLY A 350 -1.77 11.92 0.37
N ASN A 351 -1.16 10.74 0.46
CA ASN A 351 -1.22 9.83 1.60
C ASN A 351 0.18 9.31 1.97
N ALA A 352 0.39 8.95 3.24
CA ALA A 352 1.58 8.23 3.71
C ALA A 352 1.16 7.02 4.54
N GLY A 353 1.67 5.83 4.24
CA GLY A 353 1.16 4.61 4.87
C GLY A 353 1.96 3.35 4.60
N SER A 354 1.32 2.20 4.87
CA SER A 354 1.87 0.87 4.61
C SER A 354 0.91 0.04 3.75
N GLU A 355 1.42 -0.51 2.66
CA GLU A 355 0.74 -1.56 1.90
C GLU A 355 0.99 -2.91 2.56
N VAL A 356 -0.08 -3.69 2.77
CA VAL A 356 -0.05 -4.89 3.62
C VAL A 356 -0.46 -6.13 2.82
N PHE A 357 0.34 -7.19 2.84
CA PHE A 357 0.07 -8.44 2.11
C PHE A 357 -0.26 -9.60 3.05
N TYR A 358 0.63 -9.86 4.02
CA TYR A 358 0.47 -10.85 5.08
C TYR A 358 1.49 -10.62 6.21
N GLY A 359 1.28 -11.32 7.33
CA GLY A 359 2.18 -11.38 8.47
C GLY A 359 1.54 -10.94 9.78
N SER A 360 2.19 -11.28 10.87
CA SER A 360 1.85 -10.88 12.24
C SER A 360 2.90 -9.88 12.70
N SER A 361 2.55 -8.60 12.75
CA SER A 361 3.49 -7.50 13.04
C SER A 361 2.81 -6.28 13.66
N VAL A 362 3.58 -5.52 14.43
CA VAL A 362 3.20 -4.18 14.92
C VAL A 362 4.20 -3.18 14.37
N MET A 363 3.73 -2.19 13.62
CA MET A 363 4.50 -1.00 13.28
C MET A 363 4.01 0.19 14.09
N ASN A 364 4.88 0.78 14.90
CA ASN A 364 4.63 2.09 15.52
C ASN A 364 5.25 3.16 14.62
N ALA A 365 4.49 4.22 14.31
CA ALA A 365 4.87 5.20 13.32
C ALA A 365 4.46 6.63 13.70
N THR A 366 5.23 7.58 13.16
CA THR A 366 5.01 9.01 13.29
C THR A 366 5.07 9.63 11.90
N VAL A 367 4.03 10.37 11.51
CA VAL A 367 3.92 10.98 10.17
C VAL A 367 3.59 12.46 10.28
N ALA A 368 4.34 13.28 9.54
CA ALA A 368 3.92 14.62 9.14
C ALA A 368 3.90 14.69 7.62
N LEU A 369 2.80 15.19 7.04
CA LEU A 369 2.65 15.40 5.61
C LEU A 369 1.76 16.61 5.38
N ASP A 370 2.26 17.67 4.77
CA ASP A 370 1.52 18.91 4.51
C ASP A 370 1.62 19.30 3.04
N ILE A 371 0.61 19.99 2.51
CA ILE A 371 0.64 20.56 1.15
C ILE A 371 0.56 22.07 1.30
N LYS A 372 1.69 22.75 1.07
CA LYS A 372 1.83 24.20 1.21
C LYS A 372 1.57 24.90 -0.13
N THR A 373 0.80 25.98 -0.12
CA THR A 373 0.37 26.75 -1.31
C THR A 373 0.54 28.24 -1.11
#